data_AF-A0AAD7UPN8-F1
#
_entry.id   AF-A0AAD7UPN8-F1
#
_cell.length_a   1.000
_cell.length_b   1.000
_cell.length_c   1.000
_cell.angle_alpha   90.00
_cell.angle_beta   90.00
_cell.angle_gamma   90.00
#
_symmetry.space_group_name_H-M   'P 1'
#
loop_
_entity.id
_entity.type
_entity.pdbx_description
1 polymer ?
#
loop_
_entity_poly.entity_id
_entity_poly.type
_entity_poly.pdbx_seq_one_letter_code
_entity_poly.pdbx_strand_id
1 'polypeptide(L)'
;MRKVGSLVLLATQLQGLIFKSGAGVGRVLNGHVVAAIPGGEGYLTVRWETLDGLRVIQGVQSGELLRSALLKRGVSPHNGNAQLINCRGLGTCGTCAVEIDGAVEPSDRNARENLRLSLPPHTNSSHLRLACQCRVVGDVKVKKYAGFWGHRVDGLANAVQARAYLGDLEYALDPSAASIRCGVCGGDEFVACAECSGTGTDVRANRRSLPCVACRGSGFVICRSCFKGDPWDLDQVRARAARRPD
;
A
#
# COMPACT_ATOMS: atom_id res chain seq x y z
N MET A 1 -34.46 -42.72 41.69
CA MET A 1 -35.64 -41.86 41.49
C MET A 1 -35.46 -41.08 40.18
N ARG A 2 -36.34 -41.36 39.19
CA ARG A 2 -36.84 -40.56 38.03
C ARG A 2 -36.20 -39.17 37.80
N LYS A 3 -35.82 -38.68 36.60
CA LYS A 3 -36.42 -38.65 35.24
C LYS A 3 -35.31 -38.48 34.17
N VAL A 4 -35.32 -39.19 33.02
CA VAL A 4 -35.93 -38.85 31.71
C VAL A 4 -35.45 -37.50 31.12
N GLY A 5 -34.82 -37.55 29.93
CA GLY A 5 -34.12 -36.43 29.30
C GLY A 5 -34.94 -35.52 28.39
N SER A 6 -34.24 -34.67 27.63
CA SER A 6 -34.74 -34.15 26.36
C SER A 6 -33.59 -33.72 25.44
N LEU A 7 -33.76 -34.12 24.19
CA LEU A 7 -33.01 -33.88 22.98
C LEU A 7 -33.37 -32.50 22.41
N VAL A 8 -32.39 -31.65 22.07
CA VAL A 8 -32.52 -30.63 21.01
C VAL A 8 -31.16 -30.42 20.33
N LEU A 9 -31.07 -30.88 19.08
CA LEU A 9 -30.13 -30.42 18.04
C LEU A 9 -30.39 -28.93 17.72
N LEU A 10 -29.34 -28.15 17.43
CA LEU A 10 -29.17 -27.34 16.20
C LEU A 10 -27.78 -26.67 16.24
N ALA A 11 -26.82 -27.16 15.46
CA ALA A 11 -26.30 -26.50 14.25
C ALA A 11 -25.69 -25.12 14.51
N THR A 12 -24.36 -25.00 14.61
CA THR A 12 -23.60 -24.58 13.42
C THR A 12 -22.14 -25.04 13.51
N GLN A 13 -21.86 -26.18 12.88
CA GLN A 13 -20.56 -26.40 12.25
C GLN A 13 -20.48 -25.44 11.06
N LEU A 14 -19.63 -24.41 11.16
CA LEU A 14 -18.97 -23.84 9.99
C LEU A 14 -17.48 -24.08 10.19
N GLN A 15 -17.10 -25.33 9.88
CA GLN A 15 -15.74 -25.65 9.52
C GLN A 15 -15.35 -24.67 8.42
N GLY A 16 -14.34 -23.82 8.70
CA GLY A 16 -13.69 -23.04 7.67
C GLY A 16 -13.19 -24.00 6.60
N LEU A 17 -13.84 -23.97 5.44
CA LEU A 17 -13.38 -24.67 4.24
C LEU A 17 -12.07 -24.01 3.81
N ILE A 18 -10.96 -24.58 4.29
CA ILE A 18 -9.63 -24.32 3.77
C ILE A 18 -9.57 -25.03 2.41
N PHE A 19 -9.79 -24.27 1.33
CA PHE A 19 -9.49 -24.75 -0.02
C PHE A 19 -7.97 -24.86 -0.17
N LYS A 20 -7.45 -26.09 -0.14
CA LYS A 20 -6.10 -26.40 -0.62
C LYS A 20 -6.19 -26.79 -2.09
N SER A 21 -6.18 -25.78 -2.97
CA SER A 21 -5.66 -25.93 -4.33
C SER A 21 -4.48 -24.97 -4.45
N GLY A 22 -3.35 -25.43 -4.99
CA GLY A 22 -2.07 -24.72 -4.97
C GLY A 22 -2.15 -23.32 -5.58
N ALA A 23 -2.36 -22.31 -4.75
CA ALA A 23 -2.01 -20.89 -4.89
C ALA A 23 -2.68 -20.10 -3.74
N GLY A 24 -1.94 -19.86 -2.65
CA GLY A 24 -2.24 -18.82 -1.65
C GLY A 24 -3.41 -19.05 -0.67
N VAL A 25 -3.15 -18.82 0.62
CA VAL A 25 -4.19 -18.80 1.67
C VAL A 25 -4.74 -17.38 1.78
N GLY A 26 -5.94 -17.12 1.27
CA GLY A 26 -6.67 -15.87 1.47
C GLY A 26 -7.54 -15.90 2.73
N ARG A 27 -7.62 -14.79 3.47
CA ARG A 27 -8.54 -14.62 4.61
C ARG A 27 -9.56 -13.54 4.28
N VAL A 28 -10.85 -13.83 4.49
CA VAL A 28 -11.96 -12.88 4.25
C VAL A 28 -12.15 -12.02 5.49
N LEU A 29 -12.11 -10.69 5.32
CA LEU A 29 -12.55 -9.71 6.32
C LEU A 29 -13.52 -8.73 5.64
N ASN A 30 -14.72 -8.56 6.20
CA ASN A 30 -15.77 -7.62 5.75
C ASN A 30 -16.22 -7.74 4.28
N GLY A 31 -16.47 -8.96 3.78
CA GLY A 31 -17.18 -9.16 2.50
C GLY A 31 -16.41 -8.75 1.23
N HIS A 32 -15.18 -8.25 1.36
CA HIS A 32 -14.30 -7.98 0.24
C HIS A 32 -13.19 -9.04 0.22
N VAL A 33 -13.02 -9.71 -0.92
CA VAL A 33 -11.83 -10.53 -1.19
C VAL A 33 -10.66 -9.56 -1.35
N VAL A 34 -9.95 -9.30 -0.25
CA VAL A 34 -8.62 -8.69 -0.33
C VAL A 34 -7.71 -9.81 -0.84
N ALA A 35 -7.35 -9.76 -2.12
CA ALA A 35 -6.31 -10.63 -2.64
C ALA A 35 -5.08 -10.47 -1.73
N ALA A 36 -4.66 -11.56 -1.08
CA ALA A 36 -3.35 -11.62 -0.50
C ALA A 36 -2.38 -11.37 -1.66
N ILE A 37 -1.78 -10.19 -1.71
CA ILE A 37 -0.70 -9.93 -2.67
C ILE A 37 0.39 -10.92 -2.25
N PRO A 38 0.70 -11.94 -3.06
CA PRO A 38 1.76 -12.87 -2.73
C PRO A 38 3.03 -12.03 -2.55
N GLY A 39 3.80 -12.29 -1.49
CA GLY A 39 5.13 -11.72 -1.33
C GLY A 39 6.01 -12.21 -2.47
N GLY A 40 5.95 -11.51 -3.61
CA GLY A 40 6.86 -11.70 -4.72
C GLY A 40 8.22 -11.14 -4.34
N GLU A 41 9.27 -11.88 -4.67
CA GLU A 41 10.66 -11.44 -4.55
C GLU A 41 10.80 -10.02 -5.12
N GLY A 42 11.12 -9.05 -4.25
CA GLY A 42 11.29 -7.64 -4.63
C GLY A 42 10.46 -6.62 -3.83
N TYR A 43 9.51 -7.05 -3.00
CA TYR A 43 8.80 -6.16 -2.07
C TYR A 43 9.35 -6.21 -0.65
N LEU A 44 9.50 -5.03 -0.07
CA LEU A 44 9.96 -4.77 1.28
C LEU A 44 8.77 -4.61 2.23
N THR A 45 9.07 -4.78 3.52
CA THR A 45 8.13 -4.66 4.63
C THR A 45 8.49 -3.50 5.54
N VAL A 46 7.48 -2.69 5.89
CA VAL A 46 7.60 -1.65 6.92
C VAL A 46 6.79 -2.08 8.15
N ARG A 47 7.47 -2.29 9.28
CA ARG A 47 6.83 -2.54 10.59
C ARG A 47 6.56 -1.19 11.26
N TRP A 48 5.32 -0.73 11.18
CA TRP A 48 4.87 0.57 11.67
C TRP A 48 4.37 0.48 13.11
N GLU A 49 5.04 1.15 14.05
CA GLU A 49 4.75 1.12 15.49
C GLU A 49 4.18 2.46 15.97
N THR A 50 3.04 2.37 16.65
CA THR A 50 2.29 3.48 17.26
C THR A 50 1.74 3.04 18.62
N LEU A 51 1.07 3.94 19.35
CA LEU A 51 0.44 3.60 20.62
C LEU A 51 -0.62 2.50 20.47
N ASP A 52 -1.31 2.45 19.32
CA ASP A 52 -2.30 1.41 19.00
C ASP A 52 -1.68 0.04 18.66
N GLY A 53 -0.35 -0.04 18.66
CA GLY A 53 0.41 -1.26 18.41
C GLY A 53 1.17 -1.26 17.09
N LEU A 54 1.60 -2.46 16.70
CA LEU A 54 2.39 -2.71 15.51
C LEU A 54 1.52 -3.11 14.32
N ARG A 55 1.70 -2.42 13.20
CA ARG A 55 1.09 -2.75 11.90
C ARG A 55 2.17 -3.14 10.90
N VAL A 56 1.97 -4.26 10.22
CA VAL A 56 2.85 -4.71 9.14
C VAL A 56 2.34 -4.16 7.81
N ILE A 57 3.19 -3.42 7.10
CA ILE A 57 2.90 -2.80 5.82
C ILE A 57 3.74 -3.52 4.76
N GLN A 58 3.06 -4.27 3.89
CA GLN A 58 3.70 -5.06 2.84
C GLN A 58 3.65 -4.35 1.47
N GLY A 59 4.37 -4.91 0.50
CA GLY A 59 4.32 -4.46 -0.88
C GLY A 59 5.06 -3.15 -1.13
N VAL A 60 5.96 -2.72 -0.23
CA VAL A 60 6.77 -1.50 -0.40
C VAL A 60 7.88 -1.78 -1.41
N GLN A 61 8.05 -0.94 -2.42
CA GLN A 61 9.15 -1.12 -3.38
C GLN A 61 10.43 -0.50 -2.84
N SER A 62 11.55 -1.14 -3.20
CA SER A 62 12.86 -0.52 -2.98
C SER A 62 12.93 0.83 -3.71
N GLY A 63 13.39 1.86 -3.00
CA GLY A 63 13.48 3.24 -3.48
C GLY A 63 12.26 4.12 -3.21
N GLU A 64 11.13 3.58 -2.73
CA GLU A 64 9.97 4.41 -2.33
C GLU A 64 10.37 5.37 -1.20
N LEU A 65 9.99 6.65 -1.31
CA LEU A 65 10.04 7.54 -0.14
C LEU A 65 9.12 7.00 0.97
N LEU A 66 9.68 6.83 2.17
CA LEU A 66 8.97 6.24 3.31
C LEU A 66 7.65 6.97 3.60
N ARG A 67 7.64 8.31 3.53
CA ARG A 67 6.39 9.09 3.67
C ARG A 67 5.31 8.63 2.69
N SER A 68 5.64 8.53 1.41
CA SER A 68 4.67 8.16 0.38
C SER A 68 4.27 6.70 0.50
N ALA A 69 5.23 5.82 0.84
CA ALA A 69 4.98 4.40 1.05
C ALA A 69 3.94 4.17 2.15
N LEU A 70 4.05 4.92 3.25
CA LEU A 70 3.11 4.92 4.38
C LEU A 70 1.73 5.46 3.96
N LEU A 71 1.68 6.65 3.35
CA LEU A 71 0.44 7.31 2.97
C LEU A 71 -0.38 6.50 1.96
N LYS A 72 0.26 5.94 0.93
CA LYS A 72 -0.37 5.05 -0.07
C LYS A 72 -0.97 3.79 0.55
N ARG A 73 -0.50 3.39 1.73
CA ARG A 73 -0.93 2.18 2.45
C ARG A 73 -1.81 2.50 3.66
N GLY A 74 -2.32 3.74 3.72
CA GLY A 74 -3.38 4.14 4.64
C GLY A 74 -2.92 4.50 6.05
N VAL A 75 -1.62 4.67 6.29
CA VAL A 75 -1.09 5.19 7.58
C VAL A 75 -0.34 6.50 7.39
N SER A 76 -0.40 7.37 8.38
CA SER A 76 0.21 8.69 8.30
C SER A 76 1.45 8.82 9.18
N PRO A 77 2.59 9.33 8.66
CA PRO A 77 3.69 9.78 9.50
C PRO A 77 3.43 11.14 10.16
N HIS A 78 2.28 11.77 9.86
CA HIS A 78 1.87 13.06 10.39
C HIS A 78 0.79 12.88 11.46
N ASN A 79 1.00 13.47 12.63
CA ASN A 79 0.05 13.38 13.75
C ASN A 79 -1.14 14.33 13.56
N GLY A 80 -2.37 13.85 13.80
CA GLY A 80 -3.59 14.67 13.82
C GLY A 80 -3.70 15.64 12.64
N ASN A 81 -3.86 16.94 12.94
CA ASN A 81 -4.01 18.00 11.93
C ASN A 81 -2.72 18.31 11.15
N ALA A 82 -1.56 17.76 11.52
CA ALA A 82 -0.33 17.90 10.73
C ALA A 82 -0.48 17.24 9.34
N GLN A 83 -1.45 16.33 9.16
CA GLN A 83 -1.81 15.79 7.85
C GLN A 83 -2.28 16.87 6.87
N LEU A 84 -2.94 17.93 7.35
CA LEU A 84 -3.47 19.01 6.52
C LEU A 84 -2.43 20.09 6.22
N ILE A 85 -1.50 20.36 7.14
CA ILE A 85 -0.57 21.51 7.01
C ILE A 85 0.88 21.13 6.67
N ASN A 86 1.18 19.85 6.42
CA ASN A 86 2.56 19.44 6.13
C ASN A 86 3.05 19.94 4.77
N CYS A 87 4.38 19.94 4.61
CA CYS A 87 5.09 20.46 3.44
C CYS A 87 5.12 19.52 2.21
N ARG A 88 4.33 18.44 2.19
CA ARG A 88 4.22 17.47 1.09
C ARG A 88 5.53 16.80 0.62
N GLY A 89 6.59 16.92 1.40
CA GLY A 89 7.87 16.26 1.16
C GLY A 89 9.08 17.17 1.01
N LEU A 90 8.92 18.50 1.13
CA LEU A 90 10.02 19.47 1.04
C LEU A 90 11.11 19.30 2.12
N GLY A 91 10.81 18.61 3.22
CA GLY A 91 11.74 18.49 4.37
C GLY A 91 11.75 19.71 5.29
N THR A 92 10.80 20.65 5.15
CA THR A 92 10.79 21.93 5.88
C THR A 92 9.84 21.98 7.08
N CYS A 93 8.77 21.19 7.10
CA CYS A 93 7.80 21.26 8.21
C CYS A 93 8.22 20.45 9.45
N GLY A 94 8.99 19.37 9.28
CA GLY A 94 9.40 18.46 10.35
C GLY A 94 8.30 17.57 10.92
N THR A 95 7.09 17.55 10.38
CA THR A 95 5.95 16.82 10.98
C THR A 95 5.92 15.33 10.64
N CYS A 96 6.71 14.89 9.65
CA CYS A 96 6.91 13.48 9.32
C CYS A 96 8.11 12.86 10.06
N ALA A 97 8.51 13.43 11.20
CA ALA A 97 9.60 12.88 12.00
C ALA A 97 9.20 11.50 12.57
N VAL A 98 10.08 10.53 12.39
CA VAL A 98 9.93 9.13 12.81
C VAL A 98 11.29 8.59 13.26
N GLU A 99 11.29 7.59 14.13
CA GLU A 99 12.48 6.74 14.32
C GLU A 99 12.45 5.61 13.30
N ILE A 100 13.62 5.28 12.76
CA ILE A 100 13.79 4.23 11.76
C ILE A 100 14.89 3.29 12.26
N ASP A 101 14.59 2.00 12.26
CA ASP A 101 15.53 0.90 12.48
C ASP A 101 15.48 0.00 11.24
N GLY A 102 16.62 -0.15 10.56
CA GLY A 102 16.75 -0.86 9.28
C GLY A 102 17.27 0.02 8.14
N ALA A 103 17.25 -0.54 6.93
CA ALA A 103 17.96 0.05 5.78
C ALA A 103 17.12 1.10 5.02
N VAL A 104 17.58 2.34 5.08
CA VAL A 104 17.07 3.46 4.27
C VAL A 104 18.21 4.20 3.59
N GLU A 105 17.89 4.87 2.48
CA GLU A 105 18.82 5.76 1.78
C GLU A 105 18.31 7.21 1.76
N PRO A 106 19.13 8.20 2.16
CA PRO A 106 20.46 8.05 2.75
C PRO A 106 20.41 7.40 4.15
N SER A 107 21.44 6.60 4.47
CA SER A 107 21.59 5.95 5.79
C SER A 107 21.58 6.95 6.94
N ASP A 108 22.15 8.14 6.71
CA ASP A 108 22.26 9.23 7.68
C ASP A 108 21.45 10.46 7.28
N ARG A 109 21.27 11.37 8.24
CA ARG A 109 20.57 12.64 8.00
C ARG A 109 21.26 13.45 6.90
N ASN A 110 20.49 13.84 5.90
CA ASN A 110 20.96 14.80 4.90
C ASN A 110 20.95 16.24 5.45
N ALA A 111 21.49 17.20 4.69
CA ALA A 111 21.57 18.60 5.09
C ALA A 111 20.21 19.23 5.47
N ARG A 112 19.12 18.87 4.77
CA ARG A 112 17.78 19.38 5.09
C ARG A 112 17.26 18.80 6.40
N GLU A 113 17.49 17.51 6.62
CA GLU A 113 17.13 16.86 7.89
C GLU A 113 17.91 17.48 9.05
N ASN A 114 19.22 17.66 8.92
CA ASN A 114 20.06 18.28 9.95
C ASN A 114 19.60 19.70 10.28
N LEU A 115 19.32 20.51 9.26
CA LEU A 115 18.77 21.86 9.46
C LEU A 115 17.40 21.80 10.13
N ARG A 116 16.46 21.01 9.62
CA ARG A 116 15.08 21.06 10.12
C ARG A 116 14.93 20.44 11.50
N LEU A 117 15.63 19.35 11.78
CA LEU A 117 15.53 18.63 13.06
C LEU A 117 16.37 19.28 14.17
N SER A 118 17.27 20.22 13.85
CA SER A 118 17.91 21.06 14.86
C SER A 118 17.05 22.25 15.32
N LEU A 119 15.95 22.55 14.61
CA LEU A 119 15.06 23.66 14.93
C LEU A 119 13.84 23.23 15.77
N PRO A 120 13.35 24.08 16.69
CA PRO A 120 12.17 23.79 17.48
C PRO A 120 10.94 23.31 16.67
N PRO A 121 10.07 22.48 17.27
CA PRO A 121 10.21 21.87 18.60
C PRO A 121 11.14 20.63 18.62
N HIS A 122 11.86 20.36 17.52
CA HIS A 122 12.87 19.30 17.50
C HIS A 122 14.18 19.79 18.11
N THR A 123 15.03 18.84 18.44
CA THR A 123 16.39 19.09 18.91
C THR A 123 17.38 18.23 18.13
N ASN A 124 18.60 18.75 17.96
CA ASN A 124 19.63 18.05 17.21
C ASN A 124 20.05 16.70 17.85
N SER A 125 19.80 16.54 19.15
CA SER A 125 20.10 15.32 19.92
C SER A 125 19.16 14.15 19.68
N SER A 126 18.02 14.36 19.01
CA SER A 126 17.11 13.27 18.68
C SER A 126 17.71 12.36 17.59
N HIS A 127 17.34 11.08 17.57
CA HIS A 127 17.69 10.11 16.53
C HIS A 127 16.63 10.04 15.40
N LEU A 128 15.72 11.01 15.36
CA LEU A 128 14.62 11.04 14.40
C LEU A 128 15.11 11.29 12.96
N ARG A 129 14.38 10.76 12.00
CA ARG A 129 14.55 11.00 10.56
C ARG A 129 13.28 11.60 10.00
N LEU A 130 13.39 12.34 8.89
CA LEU A 130 12.22 12.80 8.15
C LEU A 130 11.81 11.72 7.16
N ALA A 131 10.64 11.10 7.35
CA ALA A 131 10.16 10.04 6.46
C ALA A 131 10.08 10.48 4.97
N CYS A 132 9.94 11.78 4.70
CA CYS A 132 9.94 12.30 3.33
C CYS A 132 11.32 12.43 2.69
N GLN A 133 12.39 12.21 3.44
CA GLN A 133 13.76 12.30 2.97
C GLN A 133 14.46 10.93 2.95
N CYS A 134 13.77 9.87 3.37
CA CYS A 134 14.31 8.51 3.46
C CYS A 134 13.65 7.62 2.40
N ARG A 135 14.45 6.94 1.59
CA ARG A 135 13.99 5.88 0.68
C ARG A 135 14.13 4.53 1.36
N VAL A 136 13.11 3.69 1.28
CA VAL A 136 13.15 2.33 1.83
C VAL A 136 13.97 1.45 0.90
N VAL A 137 15.05 0.83 1.36
CA VAL A 137 15.89 -0.08 0.54
C VAL A 137 16.02 -1.49 1.13
N GLY A 138 15.57 -1.68 2.38
CA GLY A 138 15.36 -2.98 3.00
C GLY A 138 14.14 -2.97 3.91
N ASP A 139 13.88 -4.07 4.60
CA ASP A 139 12.86 -4.13 5.64
C ASP A 139 13.21 -3.17 6.78
N VAL A 140 12.23 -2.39 7.24
CA VAL A 140 12.43 -1.39 8.28
C VAL A 140 11.37 -1.47 9.37
N LYS A 141 11.76 -1.17 10.60
CA LYS A 141 10.86 -0.85 11.70
C LYS A 141 10.82 0.66 11.85
N VAL A 142 9.62 1.22 11.95
CA VAL A 142 9.40 2.66 12.00
C VAL A 142 8.48 2.98 13.16
N LYS A 143 8.92 3.88 14.05
CA LYS A 143 8.12 4.33 15.20
C LYS A 143 7.66 5.76 15.01
N LYS A 144 6.40 6.02 15.37
CA LYS A 144 5.87 7.39 15.43
C LYS A 144 5.67 7.84 16.87
N TYR A 145 6.35 8.92 17.21
CA TYR A 145 6.27 9.57 18.52
C TYR A 145 5.18 10.64 18.61
N ALA A 146 4.80 10.96 19.84
CA ALA A 146 3.76 11.91 20.20
C ALA A 146 4.17 13.38 19.97
N GLY A 147 3.21 14.27 20.18
CA GLY A 147 3.32 15.71 19.91
C GLY A 147 3.06 16.05 18.45
N PHE A 148 2.68 17.29 18.15
CA PHE A 148 2.23 17.69 16.82
C PHE A 148 3.28 17.42 15.71
N TRP A 149 4.57 17.56 16.04
CA TRP A 149 5.68 17.24 15.13
C TRP A 149 6.24 15.83 15.26
N GLY A 150 5.79 15.04 16.23
CA GLY A 150 6.43 13.77 16.60
C GLY A 150 7.78 13.94 17.30
N HIS A 151 7.94 15.00 18.10
CA HIS A 151 9.18 15.35 18.80
C HIS A 151 9.24 14.82 20.24
N ARG A 152 8.13 14.31 20.79
CA ARG A 152 8.05 13.82 22.17
C ARG A 152 8.42 12.34 22.22
N VAL A 153 9.72 12.07 22.32
CA VAL A 153 10.32 10.71 22.21
C VAL A 153 10.10 9.83 23.44
N ASP A 154 9.43 10.35 24.46
CA ASP A 154 9.00 9.68 25.68
C ASP A 154 7.69 8.89 25.51
N GLY A 155 6.95 9.10 24.42
CA GLY A 155 5.68 8.39 24.18
C GLY A 155 5.32 8.25 22.71
N LEU A 156 4.74 7.11 22.33
CA LEU A 156 4.23 6.88 20.97
C LEU A 156 2.98 7.71 20.69
N ALA A 157 2.80 8.11 19.44
CA ALA A 157 1.55 8.74 18.99
C ALA A 157 0.46 7.69 18.75
N ASN A 158 -0.79 8.11 18.87
CA ASN A 158 -1.92 7.37 18.30
C ASN A 158 -1.73 7.20 16.79
N ALA A 159 -2.13 6.06 16.27
CA ALA A 159 -2.20 5.78 14.85
C ALA A 159 -3.18 6.75 14.18
N VAL A 160 -2.77 7.21 13.01
CA VAL A 160 -3.56 8.13 12.20
C VAL A 160 -3.71 7.50 10.82
N GLN A 161 -4.96 7.34 10.37
CA GLN A 161 -5.24 6.92 9.01
C GLN A 161 -4.84 8.04 8.05
N ALA A 162 -4.14 7.66 6.97
CA ALA A 162 -3.71 8.61 5.95
C ALA A 162 -4.90 9.25 5.25
N ARG A 163 -4.86 10.58 5.10
CA ARG A 163 -5.78 11.33 4.25
C ARG A 163 -5.00 12.19 3.27
N ALA A 164 -5.19 11.93 1.97
CA ALA A 164 -4.65 12.76 0.89
C ALA A 164 -5.57 13.97 0.65
N TYR A 165 -5.35 15.06 1.38
CA TYR A 165 -6.18 16.27 1.28
C TYR A 165 -6.12 16.93 -0.10
N LEU A 166 -5.04 16.70 -0.85
CA LEU A 166 -4.81 17.26 -2.19
C LEU A 166 -4.89 16.20 -3.30
N GLY A 167 -5.44 15.01 -3.02
CA GLY A 167 -5.47 13.92 -3.99
C GLY A 167 -4.06 13.53 -4.46
N ASP A 168 -3.84 13.44 -5.77
CA ASP A 168 -2.54 13.08 -6.35
C ASP A 168 -1.43 14.11 -6.07
N LEU A 169 -1.80 15.39 -5.88
CA LEU A 169 -0.84 16.45 -5.57
C LEU A 169 -0.16 16.26 -4.20
N GLU A 170 -0.70 15.38 -3.35
CA GLU A 170 -0.09 14.95 -2.09
C GLU A 170 1.33 14.37 -2.27
N TYR A 171 1.62 13.91 -3.49
CA TYR A 171 2.88 13.27 -3.90
C TYR A 171 3.66 14.06 -4.95
N ALA A 172 3.25 15.30 -5.28
CA ALA A 172 3.86 16.08 -6.36
C ALA A 172 5.36 16.33 -6.18
N LEU A 173 5.84 16.33 -4.93
CA LEU A 173 7.24 16.54 -4.57
C LEU A 173 8.00 15.24 -4.30
N ASP A 174 7.36 14.09 -4.50
CA ASP A 174 8.00 12.79 -4.44
C ASP A 174 8.50 12.41 -5.84
N PRO A 175 9.81 12.52 -6.11
CA PRO A 175 10.36 12.14 -7.42
C PRO A 175 10.21 10.64 -7.70
N SER A 176 10.03 9.81 -6.66
CA SER A 176 9.71 8.38 -6.85
C SER A 176 8.22 8.12 -7.10
N ALA A 177 7.32 9.05 -6.83
CA ALA A 177 5.89 8.81 -7.04
C ALA A 177 5.55 8.54 -8.51
N ALA A 178 6.34 9.08 -9.44
CA ALA A 178 6.24 8.79 -10.88
C ALA A 178 6.99 7.51 -11.30
N SER A 179 8.00 7.06 -10.53
CA SER A 179 8.87 5.94 -10.90
C SER A 179 8.50 4.61 -10.25
N ILE A 180 7.54 4.60 -9.32
CA ILE A 180 7.05 3.38 -8.66
C ILE A 180 6.18 2.63 -9.66
N ARG A 181 6.74 1.54 -10.18
CA ARG A 181 6.08 0.62 -11.09
C ARG A 181 4.87 -0.01 -10.38
N CYS A 182 3.74 -0.20 -11.04
CA CYS A 182 2.63 -0.89 -10.39
C CYS A 182 3.04 -2.32 -10.04
N GLY A 183 2.77 -2.79 -8.83
CA GLY A 183 3.21 -4.13 -8.45
C GLY A 183 2.48 -5.29 -9.14
N VAL A 184 1.38 -4.98 -9.83
CA VAL A 184 0.59 -5.95 -10.59
C VAL A 184 1.01 -5.96 -12.07
N CYS A 185 1.25 -4.79 -12.68
CA CYS A 185 1.60 -4.69 -14.10
C CYS A 185 3.04 -4.23 -14.39
N GLY A 186 3.91 -4.09 -13.39
CA GLY A 186 5.25 -3.54 -13.60
C GLY A 186 5.27 -2.09 -14.10
N GLY A 187 4.15 -1.36 -14.07
CA GLY A 187 4.07 -0.01 -14.64
C GLY A 187 3.70 0.04 -16.12
N ASP A 188 3.48 -1.12 -16.76
CA ASP A 188 3.06 -1.20 -18.16
C ASP A 188 1.60 -0.77 -18.36
N GLU A 189 0.86 -0.54 -17.27
CA GLU A 189 -0.58 -0.23 -17.22
C GLU A 189 -1.50 -1.30 -17.82
N PHE A 190 -0.96 -2.42 -18.28
CA PHE A 190 -1.69 -3.56 -18.82
C PHE A 190 -1.29 -4.86 -18.10
N VAL A 191 -2.25 -5.76 -17.93
CA VAL A 191 -2.02 -7.11 -17.40
C VAL A 191 -2.62 -8.12 -18.35
N ALA A 192 -2.09 -9.34 -18.34
CA ALA A 192 -2.69 -10.45 -19.07
C ALA A 192 -4.16 -10.61 -18.65
N CYS A 193 -5.04 -10.79 -19.62
CA CYS A 193 -6.45 -11.05 -19.39
C CYS A 193 -6.59 -12.37 -18.64
N ALA A 194 -7.17 -12.32 -17.44
CA ALA A 194 -7.36 -13.50 -16.61
C ALA A 194 -8.30 -14.54 -17.24
N GLU A 195 -9.24 -14.10 -18.10
CA GLU A 195 -10.22 -14.99 -18.74
C GLU A 195 -9.55 -15.90 -19.78
N CYS A 196 -8.73 -15.33 -20.68
CA CYS A 196 -8.05 -16.07 -21.74
C CYS A 196 -6.57 -16.36 -21.44
N SER A 197 -6.11 -16.05 -20.22
CA SER A 197 -4.72 -16.18 -19.79
C SER A 197 -3.70 -15.58 -20.76
N GLY A 198 -3.99 -14.40 -21.31
CA GLY A 198 -3.08 -13.72 -22.25
C GLY A 198 -3.18 -14.14 -23.71
N THR A 199 -3.93 -15.20 -24.03
CA THR A 199 -3.96 -15.75 -25.41
C THR A 199 -4.81 -14.92 -26.39
N GLY A 200 -5.69 -14.07 -25.89
CA GLY A 200 -6.64 -13.31 -26.70
C GLY A 200 -7.80 -14.15 -27.24
N THR A 201 -7.82 -15.46 -27.00
CA THR A 201 -8.88 -16.35 -27.52
C THR A 201 -9.47 -17.20 -26.41
N ASP A 202 -10.78 -17.40 -26.45
CA ASP A 202 -11.49 -18.30 -25.53
C ASP A 202 -11.96 -19.54 -26.28
N VAL A 203 -11.64 -20.71 -25.74
CA VAL A 203 -12.15 -21.98 -26.24
C VAL A 203 -13.51 -22.25 -25.60
N ARG A 204 -14.60 -22.05 -26.35
CA ARG A 204 -15.95 -22.40 -25.88
C ARG A 204 -16.20 -23.91 -25.98
N ALA A 205 -17.27 -24.38 -25.37
CA ALA A 205 -17.70 -25.80 -25.37
C ALA A 205 -17.76 -26.49 -26.77
N ASN A 206 -17.78 -25.72 -27.85
CA ASN A 206 -17.75 -26.16 -29.26
C ASN A 206 -16.31 -26.35 -29.82
N ARG A 207 -15.23 -26.18 -29.05
CA ARG A 207 -13.83 -26.22 -29.53
C ARG A 207 -13.50 -25.23 -30.67
N ARG A 208 -14.32 -24.20 -30.89
CA ARG A 208 -13.99 -23.07 -31.78
C ARG A 208 -13.23 -22.04 -30.97
N SER A 209 -12.06 -21.63 -31.45
CA SER A 209 -11.32 -20.48 -30.94
C SER A 209 -12.02 -19.21 -31.40
N LEU A 210 -12.55 -18.44 -30.45
CA LEU A 210 -13.17 -17.14 -30.71
C LEU A 210 -12.39 -16.06 -29.96
N PRO A 211 -12.39 -14.80 -30.44
CA PRO A 211 -11.80 -13.70 -29.69
C PRO A 211 -12.40 -13.62 -28.29
N CYS A 212 -11.52 -13.53 -27.29
CA CYS A 212 -11.94 -13.42 -25.91
C CYS A 212 -12.77 -12.15 -25.71
N VAL A 213 -13.93 -12.26 -25.06
CA VAL A 213 -14.87 -11.14 -24.90
C VAL A 213 -14.32 -10.08 -23.95
N ALA A 214 -13.63 -10.52 -22.88
CA ALA A 214 -13.10 -9.64 -21.85
C ALA A 214 -12.01 -8.70 -22.38
N CYS A 215 -11.08 -9.22 -23.19
CA CYS A 215 -9.99 -8.43 -23.78
C CYS A 215 -10.23 -8.05 -25.25
N ARG A 216 -11.34 -8.47 -25.84
CA ARG A 216 -11.68 -8.26 -27.27
C ARG A 216 -10.58 -8.74 -28.22
N GLY A 217 -10.02 -9.92 -27.97
CA GLY A 217 -8.98 -10.50 -28.82
C GLY A 217 -7.54 -10.11 -28.48
N SER A 218 -7.31 -9.12 -27.61
CA SER A 218 -5.96 -8.58 -27.39
C SER A 218 -5.04 -9.43 -26.51
N GLY A 219 -5.59 -10.31 -25.67
CA GLY A 219 -4.85 -10.99 -24.60
C GLY A 219 -4.60 -10.12 -23.36
N PHE A 220 -4.80 -8.80 -23.42
CA PHE A 220 -4.48 -7.88 -22.32
C PHE A 220 -5.67 -7.01 -21.92
N VAL A 221 -5.73 -6.67 -20.63
CA VAL A 221 -6.69 -5.72 -20.05
C VAL A 221 -5.95 -4.63 -19.29
N ILE A 222 -6.59 -3.47 -19.12
CA ILE A 222 -6.02 -2.38 -18.33
C ILE A 222 -5.83 -2.85 -16.88
N CYS A 223 -4.67 -2.54 -16.32
CA CYS A 223 -4.34 -2.80 -14.94
C CYS A 223 -5.24 -1.96 -14.02
N ARG A 224 -6.24 -2.58 -13.41
CA ARG A 224 -7.15 -1.91 -12.46
C ARG A 224 -6.43 -1.42 -11.20
N SER A 225 -5.29 -2.02 -10.87
CA SER A 225 -4.52 -1.66 -9.67
C SER A 225 -3.79 -0.32 -9.79
N CYS A 226 -3.50 0.16 -10.99
CA CYS A 226 -2.84 1.45 -11.20
C CYS A 226 -3.52 2.33 -12.26
N PHE A 227 -4.76 2.01 -12.63
CA PHE A 227 -5.50 2.80 -13.60
C PHE A 227 -5.64 4.24 -13.11
N LYS A 228 -5.14 5.20 -13.89
CA LYS A 228 -5.28 6.63 -13.64
C LYS A 228 -6.38 7.18 -14.56
N GLY A 229 -7.57 7.43 -14.01
CA GLY A 229 -8.74 7.88 -14.76
C GLY A 229 -10.05 7.59 -14.02
N ASP A 230 -11.17 8.02 -14.60
CA ASP A 230 -12.50 7.61 -14.14
C ASP A 230 -12.83 6.23 -14.75
N PRO A 231 -12.99 5.16 -13.94
CA PRO A 231 -13.32 3.84 -14.48
C PRO A 231 -14.66 3.78 -15.21
N TRP A 232 -15.54 4.76 -14.99
CA TRP A 232 -16.86 4.86 -15.63
C TRP A 232 -16.83 5.66 -16.93
N ASP A 233 -15.75 6.38 -17.21
CA ASP A 233 -15.51 7.02 -18.50
C ASP A 233 -15.05 5.96 -19.51
N LEU A 234 -16.03 5.35 -20.18
CA LEU A 234 -15.81 4.30 -21.16
C LEU A 234 -14.92 4.75 -22.33
N ASP A 235 -14.94 6.03 -22.69
CA ASP A 235 -14.17 6.55 -23.80
C ASP A 235 -12.70 6.74 -23.40
N GLN A 236 -12.44 7.24 -22.20
CA GLN A 236 -11.09 7.28 -21.64
C GLN A 236 -10.48 5.88 -21.49
N VAL A 237 -11.27 4.93 -20.99
CA VAL A 237 -10.86 3.52 -20.85
C VAL A 237 -10.53 2.91 -22.22
N ARG A 238 -11.37 3.14 -23.24
CA ARG A 238 -11.14 2.63 -24.62
C ARG A 238 -9.92 3.28 -25.26
N ALA A 239 -9.78 4.60 -25.15
CA ALA A 239 -8.63 5.33 -25.70
C ALA A 239 -7.32 4.91 -25.03
N ARG A 240 -7.35 4.57 -23.73
CA ARG A 240 -6.17 4.00 -23.07
C ARG A 240 -5.86 2.59 -23.57
N ALA A 241 -6.87 1.73 -23.68
CA ALA A 241 -6.71 0.36 -24.18
C ALA A 241 -6.16 0.28 -25.62
N ALA A 242 -6.44 1.30 -26.44
CA ALA A 242 -5.92 1.42 -27.80
C ALA A 242 -4.44 1.80 -27.87
N ARG A 243 -3.88 2.44 -26.83
CA ARG A 243 -2.46 2.84 -26.74
C ARG A 243 -1.56 1.76 -26.13
N ARG A 244 -1.98 0.51 -26.17
CA ARG A 244 -1.18 -0.62 -25.68
C ARG A 244 0.08 -0.77 -26.55
N PRO A 245 1.25 -1.09 -25.97
CA PRO A 245 2.39 -1.53 -26.75
C PRO A 245 2.07 -2.88 -27.44
N ASP A 246 2.66 -3.08 -28.62
CA ASP A 246 2.50 -4.29 -29.44
C ASP A 246 3.20 -5.52 -28.83
#